data_AF-A0A7S0RKZ8-F1
#
_entry.id   AF-A0A7S0RKZ8-F1
#
_cell.length_a   1.000
_cell.length_b   1.000
_cell.length_c   1.000
_cell.angle_alpha   90.00
_cell.angle_beta   90.00
_cell.angle_gamma   90.00
#
_symmetry.space_group_name_H-M   'P 1'
#
loop_
_entity.id
_entity.type
_entity.pdbx_description
1 polymer ?
#
loop_
_entity_poly.entity_id
_entity_poly.type
_entity_poly.pdbx_seq_one_letter_code
_entity_poly.pdbx_strand_id
1 'polypeptide(L)'
;MLSGKIGSLAPGSASTPRRSVVVQSSASGAGQPNKSQIIIPSGSRLSPRVAPAPSQGDASPQTTRVASVERPTTTSQDSGASTSTSAAQPTDPHKAPYIYFQGQRVHSLHAHGLDVIKSMGNWAETDLMRYLKPVDKCWQPSDLLPDSASPDFEDQVIALRKAAQDLPLDYLVVLVGDMVTEEALPSYMNMLNTLDGTKDETGAQDQPWARWTRLWTAEENRHGDLLNKYLYLSGRVDMRSIETTIQRLIGSGLDPQLENNPYLCFVYTSFQER
;
A
#
# COMPACT_ATOMS: atom_id res chain seq x y z
N MET A 1 -60.13 -23.34 16.07
CA MET A 1 -61.23 -22.38 16.30
C MET A 1 -60.59 -21.12 16.87
N LEU A 2 -60.59 -19.90 16.32
CA LEU A 2 -61.19 -19.21 15.17
C LEU A 2 -60.05 -18.39 14.51
N SER A 3 -59.81 -18.43 13.19
CA SER A 3 -60.43 -17.60 12.12
C SER A 3 -60.42 -16.08 12.35
N GLY A 4 -59.63 -15.37 11.54
CA GLY A 4 -59.70 -13.93 11.32
C GLY A 4 -58.73 -13.48 10.20
N LYS A 5 -59.27 -13.12 9.04
CA LYS A 5 -58.60 -12.91 7.74
C LYS A 5 -58.30 -11.42 7.46
N ILE A 6 -57.14 -11.19 6.82
CA ILE A 6 -56.83 -10.29 5.67
C ILE A 6 -56.93 -8.76 5.84
N GLY A 7 -55.83 -8.09 5.45
CA GLY A 7 -55.80 -6.69 5.02
C GLY A 7 -54.43 -6.28 4.46
N SER A 8 -54.22 -6.50 3.16
CA SER A 8 -53.10 -5.97 2.35
C SER A 8 -53.25 -4.47 2.12
N LEU A 9 -52.14 -3.71 2.07
CA LEU A 9 -51.92 -2.56 1.18
C LEU A 9 -50.49 -2.00 1.33
N ALA A 10 -49.75 -1.96 0.22
CA ALA A 10 -48.59 -1.11 -0.04
C ALA A 10 -48.73 -0.62 -1.51
N PRO A 11 -47.94 0.34 -2.03
CA PRO A 11 -46.95 1.22 -1.39
C PRO A 11 -47.15 2.73 -1.72
N GLY A 12 -46.67 3.62 -0.84
CA GLY A 12 -46.52 5.04 -1.14
C GLY A 12 -45.08 5.34 -1.55
N SER A 13 -44.87 5.71 -2.81
CA SER A 13 -43.60 6.22 -3.33
C SER A 13 -43.43 7.70 -2.96
N ALA A 14 -42.33 8.03 -2.30
CA ALA A 14 -41.87 9.41 -2.17
C ALA A 14 -40.37 9.45 -2.47
N SER A 15 -40.04 9.82 -3.71
CA SER A 15 -38.67 10.11 -4.12
C SER A 15 -38.23 11.41 -3.45
N THR A 16 -37.20 11.32 -2.60
CA THR A 16 -36.52 12.49 -2.05
C THR A 16 -35.25 12.72 -2.88
N PRO A 17 -35.01 13.93 -3.41
CA PRO A 17 -33.88 14.17 -4.30
C PRO A 17 -32.55 14.08 -3.53
N ARG A 18 -31.60 13.32 -4.10
CA ARG A 18 -30.19 13.28 -3.67
C ARG A 18 -29.61 14.70 -3.70
N ARG A 19 -29.22 15.22 -2.53
CA ARG A 19 -28.33 16.38 -2.45
C ARG A 19 -26.88 15.88 -2.48
N SER A 20 -26.24 16.03 -3.63
CA SER A 20 -24.79 16.07 -3.72
C SER A 20 -24.33 17.42 -3.16
N VAL A 21 -23.65 17.40 -2.02
CA VAL A 21 -23.02 18.60 -1.46
C VAL A 21 -21.57 18.63 -1.90
N VAL A 22 -21.28 19.51 -2.86
CA VAL A 22 -19.92 19.94 -3.19
C VAL A 22 -19.50 20.96 -2.14
N VAL A 23 -18.48 20.64 -1.35
CA VAL A 23 -17.89 21.61 -0.41
C VAL A 23 -16.96 22.53 -1.19
N GLN A 24 -17.45 23.72 -1.58
CA GLN A 24 -16.62 24.85 -1.95
C GLN A 24 -16.32 25.67 -0.70
N SER A 25 -15.05 25.78 -0.30
CA SER A 25 -14.64 26.69 0.78
C SER A 25 -14.41 28.09 0.22
N SER A 26 -15.28 29.03 0.59
CA SER A 26 -15.03 30.47 0.46
C SER A 26 -14.35 30.99 1.73
N ALA A 27 -13.32 31.84 1.54
CA ALA A 27 -12.56 32.45 2.61
C ALA A 27 -13.03 33.88 2.91
N SER A 28 -13.18 34.22 4.19
CA SER A 28 -13.11 35.59 4.73
C SER A 28 -12.76 35.53 6.22
N GLY A 29 -11.84 36.41 6.66
CA GLY A 29 -11.01 36.36 7.88
C GLY A 29 -11.72 36.49 9.23
N ALA A 30 -11.03 36.60 10.38
CA ALA A 30 -9.65 36.99 10.65
C ALA A 30 -9.19 36.41 12.02
N GLY A 31 -7.86 36.26 12.22
CA GLY A 31 -7.27 36.00 13.53
C GLY A 31 -6.12 34.99 13.51
N GLN A 32 -4.90 35.45 13.23
CA GLN A 32 -3.64 34.68 13.31
C GLN A 32 -2.96 34.89 14.69
N PRO A 33 -2.11 33.96 15.18
CA PRO A 33 -0.73 33.92 14.67
C PRO A 33 -0.09 32.53 14.47
N ASN A 34 0.69 32.50 13.37
CA ASN A 34 1.98 31.85 13.11
C ASN A 34 2.13 30.32 13.08
N LYS A 35 2.11 29.75 11.85
CA LYS A 35 2.84 28.52 11.47
C LYS A 35 3.49 28.70 10.09
N SER A 36 4.70 28.16 9.98
CA SER A 36 5.67 28.24 8.90
C SER A 36 5.08 27.97 7.50
N GLN A 37 5.43 28.82 6.54
CA GLN A 37 4.98 28.77 5.14
C GLN A 37 5.61 27.61 4.37
N ILE A 38 4.76 26.81 3.72
CA ILE A 38 5.12 25.94 2.60
C ILE A 38 4.96 26.78 1.32
N ILE A 39 6.01 26.85 0.51
CA ILE A 39 6.04 27.56 -0.77
C ILE A 39 5.47 26.63 -1.86
N ILE A 40 4.37 27.03 -2.50
CA ILE A 40 3.83 26.35 -3.70
C ILE A 40 4.11 27.22 -4.93
N PRO A 41 4.82 26.72 -5.96
CA PRO A 41 4.92 27.43 -7.24
C PRO A 41 3.61 27.29 -8.03
N SER A 42 3.03 28.43 -8.42
CA SER A 42 1.89 28.50 -9.33
C SER A 42 2.36 28.59 -10.79
N GLY A 43 1.73 27.82 -11.66
CA GLY A 43 1.35 28.28 -13.01
C GLY A 43 2.04 27.63 -14.20
N SER A 44 1.32 26.73 -14.88
CA SER A 44 1.35 26.57 -16.35
C SER A 44 -0.07 26.20 -16.81
N ARG A 45 -0.71 27.14 -17.51
CA ARG A 45 -2.08 27.07 -18.03
C ARG A 45 -2.12 26.17 -19.28
N LEU A 46 -3.10 25.28 -19.37
CA LEU A 46 -3.35 24.41 -20.52
C LEU A 46 -3.91 25.19 -21.72
N SER A 47 -3.45 24.84 -22.93
CA SER A 47 -4.08 25.22 -24.22
C SER A 47 -4.86 24.03 -24.80
N PRO A 48 -6.02 24.25 -25.45
CA PRO A 48 -6.87 23.16 -25.92
C PRO A 48 -6.38 22.57 -27.25
N ARG A 49 -6.35 21.22 -27.34
CA ARG A 49 -5.99 20.48 -28.55
C ARG A 49 -7.26 20.06 -29.30
N VAL A 50 -7.36 20.47 -30.57
CA VAL A 50 -8.39 20.08 -31.54
C VAL A 50 -8.08 18.68 -32.09
N ALA A 51 -9.11 17.84 -32.24
CA ALA A 51 -9.03 16.49 -32.81
C ALA A 51 -9.25 16.50 -34.33
N PRO A 52 -8.62 15.59 -35.11
CA PRO A 52 -9.09 15.26 -36.46
C PRO A 52 -9.72 13.85 -36.52
N ALA A 53 -10.74 13.73 -37.38
CA ALA A 53 -11.45 12.49 -37.74
C ALA A 53 -10.78 11.79 -38.96
N PRO A 54 -11.19 10.57 -39.35
CA PRO A 54 -10.32 9.57 -39.99
C PRO A 54 -10.38 9.58 -41.53
N SER A 55 -9.34 9.01 -42.17
CA SER A 55 -9.38 8.62 -43.59
C SER A 55 -8.75 7.23 -43.78
N GLN A 56 -9.52 6.32 -44.40
CA GLN A 56 -9.05 5.04 -44.91
C GLN A 56 -8.51 5.17 -46.35
N GLY A 57 -7.62 4.24 -46.77
CA GLY A 57 -7.31 4.01 -48.17
C GLY A 57 -5.98 3.27 -48.42
N ASP A 58 -6.08 2.04 -48.95
CA ASP A 58 -5.06 1.05 -49.31
C ASP A 58 -3.89 1.53 -50.19
N ALA A 59 -2.72 0.87 -50.01
CA ALA A 59 -2.05 0.01 -51.03
C ALA A 59 -0.53 -0.15 -50.77
N SER A 60 -0.05 -1.40 -50.79
CA SER A 60 1.36 -1.85 -50.91
C SER A 60 1.57 -2.48 -52.30
N PRO A 61 2.77 -2.95 -52.73
CA PRO A 61 4.15 -2.72 -52.25
C PRO A 61 5.13 -2.36 -53.40
N GLN A 62 6.29 -1.78 -53.10
CA GLN A 62 7.49 -1.97 -53.94
C GLN A 62 8.75 -2.18 -53.10
N THR A 63 9.50 -3.20 -53.48
CA THR A 63 10.80 -3.60 -52.96
C THR A 63 11.90 -2.81 -53.67
N THR A 64 12.94 -2.36 -52.96
CA THR A 64 14.35 -2.64 -53.30
C THR A 64 15.36 -1.91 -52.38
N ARG A 65 16.29 -2.73 -51.88
CA ARG A 65 17.75 -2.55 -51.80
C ARG A 65 18.38 -1.57 -50.78
N VAL A 66 19.00 -2.23 -49.80
CA VAL A 66 20.20 -1.96 -49.00
C VAL A 66 21.12 -0.83 -49.51
N ALA A 67 21.42 0.12 -48.62
CA ALA A 67 22.69 0.85 -48.59
C ALA A 67 23.05 1.20 -47.14
N SER A 68 24.23 0.75 -46.72
CA SER A 68 24.88 1.06 -45.44
C SER A 68 25.14 2.56 -45.31
N VAL A 69 24.87 3.13 -44.14
CA VAL A 69 25.27 4.49 -43.78
C VAL A 69 26.14 4.43 -42.52
N GLU A 70 27.35 4.94 -42.67
CA GLU A 70 28.39 5.04 -41.66
C GLU A 70 28.00 5.95 -40.49
N ARG A 71 28.51 5.61 -39.32
CA ARG A 71 28.25 6.25 -38.02
C ARG A 71 29.27 7.38 -37.81
N PRO A 72 28.85 8.65 -37.56
CA PRO A 72 29.80 9.68 -37.14
C PRO A 72 30.06 9.58 -35.64
N THR A 73 31.32 9.43 -35.28
CA THR A 73 31.87 9.66 -33.94
C THR A 73 31.79 11.15 -33.61
N THR A 74 31.10 11.50 -32.53
CA THR A 74 31.22 12.82 -31.89
C THR A 74 31.42 12.64 -30.39
N THR A 75 32.62 13.00 -29.97
CA THR A 75 33.08 13.15 -28.59
C THR A 75 32.38 14.37 -27.98
N SER A 76 31.70 14.20 -26.85
CA SER A 76 31.27 15.34 -26.02
C SER A 76 31.41 15.01 -24.53
N GLN A 77 32.41 15.68 -23.99
CA GLN A 77 32.75 16.03 -22.60
C GLN A 77 31.82 15.56 -21.48
N ASP A 78 32.42 14.72 -20.65
CA ASP A 78 31.99 14.30 -19.32
C ASP A 78 31.97 15.51 -18.36
N SER A 79 30.78 15.88 -17.88
CA SER A 79 30.62 16.86 -16.81
C SER A 79 30.51 16.11 -15.50
N GLY A 80 31.64 15.98 -14.80
CA GLY A 80 31.74 15.32 -13.52
C GLY A 80 30.88 15.97 -12.44
N ALA A 81 29.85 15.26 -12.00
CA ALA A 81 29.26 15.44 -10.68
C ALA A 81 29.79 14.31 -9.78
N SER A 82 30.99 14.51 -9.24
CA SER A 82 31.59 13.67 -8.22
C SER A 82 30.84 13.88 -6.90
N THR A 83 29.80 13.08 -6.67
CA THR A 83 29.25 12.92 -5.33
C THR A 83 30.15 11.93 -4.59
N SER A 84 31.16 12.45 -3.90
CA SER A 84 32.03 11.66 -3.04
C SER A 84 31.23 11.13 -1.84
N THR A 85 30.75 9.90 -1.91
CA THR A 85 30.38 9.12 -0.72
C THR A 85 31.66 8.73 0.01
N SER A 86 32.16 9.62 0.86
CA SER A 86 33.21 9.25 1.81
C SER A 86 32.58 8.36 2.88
N ALA A 87 32.60 7.05 2.65
CA ALA A 87 32.39 6.08 3.71
C ALA A 87 33.65 6.06 4.59
N ALA A 88 33.68 6.88 5.64
CA ALA A 88 34.64 6.69 6.70
C ALA A 88 34.28 5.38 7.42
N GLN A 89 35.11 4.34 7.26
CA GLN A 89 34.94 3.12 8.05
C GLN A 89 35.08 3.47 9.53
N PRO A 90 34.15 3.05 10.40
CA PRO A 90 34.28 3.28 11.83
C PRO A 90 35.50 2.50 12.34
N THR A 91 36.45 3.22 12.93
CA THR A 91 37.66 2.66 13.58
C THR A 91 37.35 1.92 14.88
N ASP A 92 36.09 1.92 15.31
CA ASP A 92 35.56 1.34 16.53
C ASP A 92 34.32 0.49 16.18
N PRO A 93 34.31 -0.84 16.44
CA PRO A 93 33.18 -1.72 16.12
C PRO A 93 31.91 -1.37 16.93
N HIS A 94 32.04 -0.54 17.97
CA HIS A 94 30.96 -0.01 18.80
C HIS A 94 30.49 1.38 18.37
N LYS A 95 30.95 1.92 17.24
CA LYS A 95 30.41 3.16 16.65
C LYS A 95 29.58 2.92 15.40
N ALA A 96 28.45 3.61 15.32
CA ALA A 96 27.55 3.55 14.18
C ALA A 96 28.26 4.11 12.97
N PRO A 97 28.07 3.52 11.78
CA PRO A 97 28.43 4.21 10.57
C PRO A 97 27.52 5.45 10.40
N TYR A 98 28.09 6.54 9.87
CA TYR A 98 27.37 7.77 9.53
C TYR A 98 27.11 7.80 8.01
N ILE A 99 26.35 6.82 7.50
CA ILE A 99 26.01 6.77 6.08
C ILE A 99 24.75 7.60 5.86
N TYR A 100 24.85 8.59 4.98
CA TYR A 100 23.72 9.38 4.53
C TYR A 100 23.43 9.12 3.06
N PHE A 101 22.18 8.81 2.75
CA PHE A 101 21.68 8.67 1.40
C PHE A 101 20.52 9.64 1.19
N GLN A 102 20.64 10.53 0.21
CA GLN A 102 19.63 11.59 -0.07
C GLN A 102 19.22 12.41 1.18
N GLY A 103 20.16 12.66 2.09
CA GLY A 103 19.92 13.42 3.32
C GLY A 103 19.33 12.61 4.48
N GLN A 104 19.09 11.31 4.29
CA GLN A 104 18.60 10.40 5.33
C GLN A 104 19.71 9.50 5.85
N ARG A 105 19.71 9.21 7.15
CA ARG A 105 20.64 8.25 7.74
C ARG A 105 20.18 6.84 7.37
N VAL A 106 21.09 6.04 6.83
CA VAL A 106 20.84 4.66 6.40
C VAL A 106 21.93 3.75 6.94
N HIS A 107 21.64 2.45 7.04
CA HIS A 107 22.57 1.43 7.50
C HIS A 107 23.25 1.78 8.84
N SER A 108 22.50 2.28 9.82
CA SER A 108 23.06 2.74 11.11
C SER A 108 23.47 1.61 12.07
N LEU A 109 23.26 0.36 11.66
CA LEU A 109 23.61 -0.82 12.44
C LEU A 109 25.12 -0.93 12.60
N HIS A 110 25.58 -1.09 13.84
CA HIS A 110 26.99 -1.25 14.16
C HIS A 110 27.43 -2.69 13.93
N ALA A 111 28.73 -2.92 13.69
CA ALA A 111 29.27 -4.26 13.46
C ALA A 111 28.90 -5.24 14.60
N HIS A 112 29.06 -4.81 15.85
CA HIS A 112 28.67 -5.62 17.01
C HIS A 112 27.17 -5.93 17.03
N GLY A 113 26.30 -4.97 16.68
CA GLY A 113 24.86 -5.19 16.62
C GLY A 113 24.46 -6.18 15.54
N LEU A 114 25.15 -6.17 14.39
CA LEU A 114 24.98 -7.14 13.32
C LEU A 114 25.39 -8.55 13.76
N ASP A 115 26.50 -8.68 14.50
CA ASP A 115 26.95 -9.96 15.04
C ASP A 115 25.91 -10.54 16.01
N VAL A 116 25.30 -9.70 16.84
CA VAL A 116 24.18 -10.11 17.72
C VAL A 116 23.02 -10.65 16.90
N ILE A 117 22.52 -9.92 15.89
CA ILE A 117 21.41 -10.36 15.04
C ILE A 117 21.72 -11.69 14.35
N LYS A 118 22.94 -11.86 13.82
CA LYS A 118 23.38 -13.11 13.20
C LYS A 118 23.41 -14.26 14.21
N SER A 119 23.89 -14.01 15.43
CA SER A 119 23.96 -15.03 16.48
C SER A 119 22.58 -15.54 16.93
N MET A 120 21.52 -14.76 16.71
CA MET A 120 20.15 -15.11 17.06
C MET A 120 19.47 -16.07 16.06
N GLY A 121 20.16 -16.55 15.02
CA GLY A 121 19.57 -17.45 14.01
C GLY A 121 18.88 -18.68 14.61
N ASN A 122 19.52 -19.38 15.54
CA ASN A 122 18.92 -20.56 16.18
C ASN A 122 17.67 -20.22 16.99
N TRP A 123 17.73 -19.11 17.75
CA TRP A 123 16.56 -18.63 18.50
C TRP A 123 15.42 -18.23 17.57
N ALA A 124 15.71 -17.58 16.44
CA ALA A 124 14.67 -17.22 15.47
C ALA A 124 14.02 -18.48 14.87
N GLU A 125 14.80 -19.52 14.59
CA GLU A 125 14.26 -20.80 14.09
C GLU A 125 13.35 -21.49 15.11
N THR A 126 13.69 -21.46 16.40
CA THR A 126 12.96 -22.23 17.43
C THR A 126 11.85 -21.43 18.12
N ASP A 127 12.10 -20.16 18.42
CA ASP A 127 11.26 -19.33 19.28
C ASP A 127 10.48 -18.29 18.52
N LEU A 128 11.03 -17.70 17.45
CA LEU A 128 10.27 -16.75 16.64
C LEU A 128 9.23 -17.49 15.79
N MET A 129 9.62 -18.57 15.10
CA MET A 129 8.71 -19.34 14.24
C MET A 129 7.44 -19.86 14.94
N ARG A 130 7.48 -20.10 16.27
CA ARG A 130 6.34 -20.64 17.03
C ARG A 130 5.14 -19.69 17.10
N TYR A 131 5.35 -18.39 16.83
CA TYR A 131 4.29 -17.39 16.85
C TYR A 131 3.47 -17.40 15.55
N LEU A 132 3.99 -17.99 14.47
CA LEU A 132 3.27 -18.20 13.23
C LEU A 132 2.34 -19.41 13.35
N LYS A 133 1.14 -19.27 12.81
CA LYS A 133 0.19 -20.37 12.80
C LYS A 133 0.42 -21.26 11.56
N PRO A 134 0.33 -22.59 11.72
CA PRO A 134 0.23 -23.48 10.56
C PRO A 134 -0.95 -23.05 9.68
N VAL A 135 -0.76 -23.05 8.36
CA VAL A 135 -1.75 -22.53 7.38
C VAL A 135 -3.10 -23.24 7.52
N ASP A 136 -3.10 -24.54 7.80
CA ASP A 136 -4.30 -25.37 8.05
C ASP A 136 -5.07 -24.98 9.32
N LYS A 137 -4.47 -24.18 10.20
CA LYS A 137 -5.06 -23.65 11.43
C LYS A 137 -5.34 -22.15 11.35
N CYS A 138 -4.98 -21.50 10.25
CA CYS A 138 -5.32 -20.11 9.99
C CYS A 138 -6.77 -20.01 9.50
N TRP A 139 -7.49 -19.03 10.02
CA TRP A 139 -8.73 -18.58 9.37
C TRP A 139 -8.40 -18.05 7.97
N GLN A 140 -9.33 -18.20 7.03
CA GLN A 140 -9.26 -17.63 5.70
C GLN A 140 -10.38 -16.60 5.51
N PRO A 141 -10.21 -15.58 4.64
CA PRO A 141 -11.24 -14.57 4.40
C PRO A 141 -12.61 -15.18 4.04
N SER A 142 -12.61 -16.30 3.30
CA SER A 142 -13.82 -17.05 2.93
C SER A 142 -14.61 -17.58 4.12
N ASP A 143 -13.98 -17.81 5.27
CA ASP A 143 -14.66 -18.31 6.47
C ASP A 143 -15.60 -17.25 7.08
N LEU A 144 -15.41 -15.98 6.71
CA LEU A 144 -16.11 -14.81 7.28
C LEU A 144 -16.91 -14.03 6.22
N LEU A 145 -16.96 -14.51 4.98
CA LEU A 145 -17.63 -13.88 3.86
C LEU A 145 -18.72 -14.79 3.29
N PRO A 146 -19.70 -14.24 2.55
CA PRO A 146 -20.66 -15.04 1.81
C PRO A 146 -19.96 -16.06 0.90
N ASP A 147 -20.39 -17.32 0.97
CA ASP A 147 -19.79 -18.40 0.19
C ASP A 147 -20.21 -18.31 -1.29
N SER A 148 -19.28 -17.87 -2.14
CA SER A 148 -19.49 -17.71 -3.57
C SER A 148 -19.85 -18.98 -4.35
N ALA A 149 -19.60 -20.17 -3.78
CA ALA A 149 -19.98 -21.45 -4.37
C ALA A 149 -21.34 -21.96 -3.89
N SER A 150 -21.92 -21.32 -2.86
CA SER A 150 -23.21 -21.69 -2.30
C SER A 150 -24.36 -21.29 -3.24
N PRO A 151 -25.41 -22.14 -3.41
CA PRO A 151 -26.62 -21.72 -4.10
C PRO A 151 -27.33 -20.54 -3.41
N ASP A 152 -27.07 -20.33 -2.11
CA ASP A 152 -27.66 -19.27 -1.30
C ASP A 152 -26.77 -18.01 -1.24
N PHE A 153 -25.74 -17.91 -2.09
CA PHE A 153 -24.78 -16.79 -2.09
C PHE A 153 -25.48 -15.41 -2.15
N GLU A 154 -26.47 -15.26 -3.03
CA GLU A 154 -27.19 -14.00 -3.20
C GLU A 154 -27.93 -13.59 -1.92
N ASP A 155 -28.58 -14.55 -1.25
CA ASP A 155 -29.28 -14.32 0.02
C ASP A 155 -28.31 -13.95 1.14
N GLN A 156 -27.13 -14.58 1.18
CA GLN A 156 -26.07 -14.24 2.14
C GLN A 156 -25.53 -12.81 1.91
N VAL A 157 -25.35 -12.39 0.65
CA VAL A 157 -24.96 -11.01 0.32
C VAL A 157 -26.05 -10.02 0.73
N ILE A 158 -27.33 -10.33 0.49
CA ILE A 158 -28.46 -9.50 0.94
C ILE A 158 -28.45 -9.36 2.47
N ALA A 159 -28.23 -10.45 3.19
CA ALA A 159 -28.14 -10.44 4.65
C ALA A 159 -26.98 -9.57 5.15
N LEU A 160 -25.79 -9.67 4.54
CA LEU A 160 -24.63 -8.84 4.85
C LEU A 160 -24.95 -7.35 4.64
N ARG A 161 -25.56 -6.99 3.51
CA ARG A 161 -25.91 -5.59 3.21
C ARG A 161 -26.96 -5.03 4.17
N LYS A 162 -27.94 -5.86 4.55
CA LYS A 162 -28.94 -5.49 5.56
C LYS A 162 -28.29 -5.24 6.92
N ALA A 163 -27.37 -6.10 7.35
CA ALA A 163 -26.62 -5.90 8.59
C ALA A 163 -25.73 -4.66 8.54
N ALA A 164 -25.10 -4.39 7.40
CA ALA A 164 -24.25 -3.23 7.19
C ALA A 164 -25.04 -1.92 7.03
N GLN A 165 -26.37 -1.95 6.83
CA GLN A 165 -27.19 -0.77 6.50
C GLN A 165 -27.17 0.31 7.60
N ASP A 166 -27.08 -0.11 8.86
CA ASP A 166 -27.15 0.79 10.01
C ASP A 166 -25.78 1.18 10.58
N LEU A 167 -24.69 0.75 9.93
CA LEU A 167 -23.35 1.19 10.33
C LEU A 167 -23.20 2.71 10.19
N PRO A 168 -22.78 3.42 11.26
CA PRO A 168 -22.53 4.86 11.22
C PRO A 168 -21.42 5.24 10.24
N LEU A 169 -21.47 6.45 9.69
CA LEU A 169 -20.46 6.92 8.74
C LEU A 169 -19.08 7.00 9.40
N ASP A 170 -18.99 7.48 10.63
CA ASP A 170 -17.72 7.61 11.35
C ASP A 170 -17.03 6.25 11.53
N TYR A 171 -17.82 5.19 11.76
CA TYR A 171 -17.32 3.82 11.82
C TYR A 171 -16.75 3.37 10.47
N LEU A 172 -17.47 3.62 9.38
CA LEU A 172 -17.04 3.25 8.04
C LEU A 172 -15.77 4.01 7.62
N VAL A 173 -15.62 5.28 8.01
CA VAL A 173 -14.40 6.06 7.72
C VAL A 173 -13.18 5.43 8.38
N VAL A 174 -13.28 5.03 9.65
CA VAL A 174 -12.17 4.36 10.35
C VAL A 174 -11.89 2.99 9.72
N LEU A 175 -12.92 2.17 9.48
CA LEU A 175 -12.75 0.86 8.87
C LEU A 175 -12.12 0.92 7.47
N VAL A 176 -12.46 1.95 6.69
CA VAL A 176 -11.82 2.21 5.39
C VAL A 176 -10.36 2.60 5.58
N GLY A 177 -10.05 3.43 6.58
CA GLY A 177 -8.66 3.78 6.93
C GLY A 177 -7.84 2.54 7.31
N ASP A 178 -8.40 1.67 8.13
CA ASP A 178 -7.77 0.41 8.53
C ASP A 178 -7.52 -0.47 7.29
N MET A 179 -8.54 -0.70 6.46
CA MET A 179 -8.41 -1.49 5.23
C MET A 179 -7.36 -0.94 4.25
N VAL A 180 -7.32 0.38 4.07
CA VAL A 180 -6.31 1.04 3.21
C VAL A 180 -4.90 0.81 3.74
N THR A 181 -4.73 0.83 5.07
CA THR A 181 -3.45 0.53 5.72
C THR A 181 -3.08 -0.94 5.50
N GLU A 182 -4.00 -1.88 5.66
CA GLU A 182 -3.76 -3.31 5.44
C GLU A 182 -3.37 -3.63 3.98
N GLU A 183 -4.01 -2.98 3.01
CA GLU A 183 -3.72 -3.15 1.57
C GLU A 183 -2.35 -2.59 1.14
N ALA A 184 -1.72 -1.76 1.98
CA ALA A 184 -0.37 -1.24 1.72
C ALA A 184 0.75 -2.23 2.09
N LEU A 185 0.40 -3.50 2.35
CA LEU A 185 1.30 -4.62 2.70
C LEU A 185 2.60 -4.71 1.88
N PRO A 186 2.64 -4.47 0.56
CA PRO A 186 3.90 -4.47 -0.19
C PRO A 186 4.95 -3.49 0.39
N SER A 187 4.52 -2.36 0.95
CA SER A 187 5.40 -1.38 1.59
C SER A 187 6.00 -1.93 2.87
N TYR A 188 5.24 -2.69 3.67
CA TYR A 188 5.68 -3.25 4.94
C TYR A 188 6.65 -4.42 4.74
N MET A 189 6.35 -5.31 3.79
CA MET A 189 7.28 -6.37 3.39
C MET A 189 8.58 -5.77 2.85
N ASN A 190 8.50 -4.72 2.02
CA ASN A 190 9.68 -4.03 1.51
C ASN A 190 10.50 -3.40 2.65
N MET A 191 9.85 -2.73 3.61
CA MET A 191 10.50 -2.19 4.81
C MET A 191 11.28 -3.27 5.56
N LEU A 192 10.69 -4.43 5.85
CA LEU A 192 11.38 -5.56 6.50
C LEU A 192 12.57 -6.08 5.68
N ASN A 193 12.45 -6.08 4.35
CA ASN A 193 13.51 -6.48 3.44
C ASN A 193 14.58 -5.40 3.18
N THR A 194 14.47 -4.23 3.81
CA THR A 194 15.57 -3.25 3.83
C THR A 194 16.55 -3.46 4.99
N LEU A 195 16.22 -4.33 5.94
CA LEU A 195 16.93 -4.43 7.22
C LEU A 195 18.25 -5.20 7.12
N ASP A 196 19.30 -4.63 7.72
CA ASP A 196 20.62 -5.23 7.79
C ASP A 196 20.60 -6.49 8.66
N GLY A 197 21.01 -7.63 8.08
CA GLY A 197 21.14 -8.91 8.78
C GLY A 197 19.87 -9.78 8.80
N THR A 198 18.70 -9.22 8.45
CA THR A 198 17.42 -9.96 8.48
C THR A 198 16.65 -9.96 7.16
N LYS A 199 17.05 -9.14 6.17
CA LYS A 199 16.43 -9.13 4.83
C LYS A 199 16.53 -10.46 4.09
N ASP A 200 15.55 -10.75 3.25
CA ASP A 200 15.58 -11.85 2.29
C ASP A 200 16.35 -11.45 1.03
N GLU A 201 17.49 -12.08 0.78
CA GLU A 201 18.37 -11.72 -0.35
C GLU A 201 17.90 -12.33 -1.69
N THR A 202 17.07 -13.38 -1.67
CA THR A 202 16.69 -14.12 -2.88
C THR A 202 15.19 -14.17 -3.15
N GLY A 203 14.39 -13.67 -2.20
CA GLY A 203 12.93 -13.84 -2.18
C GLY A 203 12.48 -15.24 -1.72
N ALA A 204 13.43 -16.14 -1.45
CA ALA A 204 13.17 -17.50 -0.99
C ALA A 204 14.29 -18.00 -0.08
N GLN A 205 15.06 -17.11 0.55
CA GLN A 205 16.20 -17.50 1.37
C GLN A 205 15.72 -18.38 2.54
N ASP A 206 16.42 -19.49 2.76
CA ASP A 206 16.16 -20.42 3.86
C ASP A 206 16.92 -20.01 5.12
N GLN A 207 16.62 -18.79 5.58
CA GLN A 207 17.13 -18.22 6.80
C GLN A 207 15.93 -17.80 7.65
N PRO A 208 15.97 -17.96 9.00
CA PRO A 208 14.75 -17.87 9.81
C PRO A 208 14.07 -16.50 9.73
N TRP A 209 14.84 -15.41 9.65
CA TRP A 209 14.30 -14.06 9.53
C TRP A 209 13.61 -13.83 8.17
N ALA A 210 14.21 -14.31 7.08
CA ALA A 210 13.60 -14.27 5.75
C ALA A 210 12.31 -15.09 5.70
N ARG A 211 12.31 -16.30 6.30
CA ARG A 211 11.10 -17.13 6.45
C ARG A 211 10.02 -16.42 7.27
N TRP A 212 10.39 -15.80 8.39
CA TRP A 212 9.45 -15.01 9.20
C TRP A 212 8.79 -13.92 8.36
N THR A 213 9.58 -13.09 7.66
CA THR A 213 9.05 -12.01 6.83
C THR A 213 8.02 -12.53 5.81
N ARG A 214 8.33 -13.62 5.11
CA ARG A 214 7.40 -14.20 4.12
C ARG A 214 6.13 -14.76 4.77
N LEU A 215 6.25 -15.46 5.89
CA LEU A 215 5.11 -16.08 6.57
C LEU A 215 4.23 -15.05 7.28
N TRP A 216 4.82 -14.06 7.94
CA TRP A 216 4.09 -12.90 8.48
C TRP A 216 3.35 -12.17 7.36
N THR A 217 4.02 -11.89 6.22
CA THR A 217 3.36 -11.24 5.07
C THR A 217 2.19 -12.09 4.55
N ALA A 218 2.33 -13.41 4.51
CA ALA A 218 1.25 -14.30 4.11
C ALA A 218 0.07 -14.28 5.11
N GLU A 219 0.35 -14.16 6.41
CA GLU A 219 -0.68 -13.97 7.41
C GLU A 219 -1.39 -12.62 7.26
N GLU A 220 -0.65 -11.52 7.10
CA GLU A 220 -1.17 -10.15 6.94
C GLU A 220 -2.02 -9.97 5.68
N ASN A 221 -1.67 -10.63 4.57
CA ASN A 221 -2.42 -10.50 3.31
C ASN A 221 -3.93 -10.79 3.50
N ARG A 222 -4.26 -11.70 4.42
CA ARG A 222 -5.66 -12.08 4.70
C ARG A 222 -6.47 -10.94 5.32
N HIS A 223 -5.82 -10.01 6.03
CA HIS A 223 -6.48 -8.87 6.69
C HIS A 223 -7.08 -7.93 5.64
N GLY A 224 -6.24 -7.43 4.72
CA GLY A 224 -6.67 -6.61 3.58
C GLY A 224 -7.70 -7.33 2.72
N ASP A 225 -7.45 -8.60 2.40
CA ASP A 225 -8.36 -9.43 1.59
C ASP A 225 -9.78 -9.53 2.16
N LEU A 226 -9.90 -9.70 3.47
CA LEU A 226 -11.18 -9.79 4.17
C LEU A 226 -11.89 -8.44 4.20
N LEU A 227 -11.18 -7.39 4.64
CA LEU A 227 -11.75 -6.05 4.80
C LEU A 227 -12.19 -5.46 3.46
N ASN A 228 -11.39 -5.65 2.41
CA ASN A 228 -11.70 -5.20 1.06
C ASN A 228 -13.01 -5.82 0.55
N LYS A 229 -13.10 -7.16 0.58
CA LYS A 229 -14.30 -7.87 0.12
C LYS A 229 -15.52 -7.53 0.96
N TYR A 230 -15.36 -7.37 2.28
CA TYR A 230 -16.44 -6.91 3.16
C TYR A 230 -16.95 -5.52 2.74
N LEU A 231 -16.06 -4.53 2.59
CA LEU A 231 -16.41 -3.17 2.21
C LEU A 231 -17.03 -3.13 0.81
N TYR A 232 -16.49 -3.89 -0.14
CA TYR A 232 -17.05 -4.05 -1.48
C TYR A 232 -18.49 -4.59 -1.44
N LEU A 233 -18.72 -5.70 -0.74
CA LEU A 233 -20.03 -6.34 -0.65
C LEU A 233 -21.04 -5.51 0.16
N SER A 234 -20.58 -4.72 1.14
CA SER A 234 -21.45 -3.87 1.96
C SER A 234 -22.24 -2.85 1.11
N GLY A 235 -21.65 -2.38 0.01
CA GLY A 235 -22.19 -1.31 -0.82
C GLY A 235 -22.35 0.03 -0.09
N ARG A 236 -21.63 0.22 1.04
CA ARG A 236 -21.73 1.43 1.88
C ARG A 236 -20.65 2.48 1.58
N VAL A 237 -19.65 2.14 0.77
CA VAL A 237 -18.46 2.99 0.50
C VAL A 237 -18.19 3.12 -1.00
N ASP A 238 -17.39 4.13 -1.38
CA ASP A 238 -16.93 4.33 -2.75
C ASP A 238 -15.60 3.60 -3.00
N MET A 239 -15.69 2.37 -3.50
CA MET A 239 -14.53 1.51 -3.76
C MET A 239 -13.53 2.15 -4.73
N ARG A 240 -13.99 2.90 -5.74
CA ARG A 240 -13.09 3.56 -6.69
C ARG A 240 -12.18 4.57 -6.00
N SER A 241 -12.73 5.33 -5.07
CA SER A 241 -11.96 6.31 -4.28
C SER A 241 -10.98 5.60 -3.34
N ILE A 242 -11.38 4.47 -2.76
CA ILE A 242 -10.53 3.67 -1.87
C ILE A 242 -9.36 3.04 -2.65
N GLU A 243 -9.63 2.36 -3.76
CA GLU A 243 -8.62 1.75 -4.63
C GLU A 243 -7.61 2.78 -5.15
N THR A 244 -8.10 3.97 -5.54
CA THR A 244 -7.22 5.09 -5.93
C THR A 244 -6.34 5.55 -4.76
N THR A 245 -6.86 5.51 -3.53
CA THR A 245 -6.12 5.88 -2.32
C THR A 245 -5.04 4.86 -2.00
N ILE A 246 -5.36 3.55 -2.08
CA ILE A 246 -4.39 2.45 -1.93
C ILE A 246 -3.26 2.60 -2.96
N GLN A 247 -3.60 2.82 -4.23
CA GLN A 247 -2.61 3.00 -5.29
C GLN A 247 -1.67 4.18 -5.01
N ARG A 248 -2.20 5.30 -4.51
CA ARG A 248 -1.40 6.46 -4.11
C ARG A 248 -0.53 6.18 -2.90
N LEU A 249 -1.06 5.48 -1.90
CA LEU A 249 -0.32 5.15 -0.68
C LEU A 249 0.87 4.25 -1.00
N ILE A 250 0.65 3.15 -1.71
CA ILE A 250 1.73 2.25 -2.15
C ILE A 250 2.73 3.00 -3.03
N GLY A 251 2.26 3.81 -3.98
CA GLY A 251 3.14 4.60 -4.85
C GLY A 251 3.94 5.69 -4.12
N SER A 252 3.47 6.16 -2.97
CA SER A 252 4.20 7.11 -2.12
C SER A 252 5.23 6.43 -1.22
N GLY A 253 5.01 5.15 -0.91
CA GLY A 253 5.86 4.38 0.00
C GLY A 253 5.66 4.75 1.47
N LEU A 254 6.48 4.13 2.31
CA LEU A 254 6.53 4.34 3.75
C LEU A 254 7.99 4.62 4.16
N ASP A 255 8.21 5.70 4.91
CA ASP A 255 9.50 6.01 5.52
C ASP A 255 9.34 6.26 7.02
N PRO A 256 9.53 5.22 7.86
CA PRO A 256 9.50 5.36 9.31
C PRO A 256 10.87 5.76 9.88
N GLN A 257 11.86 6.09 9.04
CA GLN A 257 13.22 6.47 9.43
C GLN A 257 13.91 5.42 10.31
N LEU A 258 13.82 4.17 9.87
CA LEU A 258 14.38 3.01 10.58
C LEU A 258 15.83 2.71 10.22
N GLU A 259 16.40 3.44 9.27
CA GLU A 259 17.84 3.45 8.97
C GLU A 259 18.42 2.06 8.65
N ASN A 260 17.62 1.17 8.04
CA ASN A 260 17.94 -0.24 7.78
C ASN A 260 18.28 -1.05 9.06
N ASN A 261 17.98 -0.50 10.23
CA ASN A 261 18.45 -1.04 11.50
C ASN A 261 17.35 -1.92 12.14
N PRO A 262 17.58 -3.24 12.29
CA PRO A 262 16.58 -4.15 12.85
C PRO A 262 16.18 -3.79 14.29
N TYR A 263 17.05 -3.15 15.08
CA TYR A 263 16.68 -2.70 16.43
C TYR A 263 15.62 -1.61 16.40
N LEU A 264 15.75 -0.63 15.49
CA LEU A 264 14.75 0.42 15.33
C LEU A 264 13.45 -0.16 14.76
N CYS A 265 13.58 -1.03 13.75
CA CYS A 265 12.43 -1.65 13.11
C CYS A 265 11.62 -2.52 14.07
N PHE A 266 12.25 -3.41 14.83
CA PHE A 266 11.50 -4.32 15.71
C PHE A 266 10.86 -3.60 16.90
N VAL A 267 11.42 -2.46 17.35
CA VAL A 267 10.73 -1.57 18.30
C VAL A 267 9.52 -0.90 17.64
N TYR A 268 9.69 -0.40 16.41
CA TYR A 268 8.61 0.21 15.64
C TYR A 268 7.47 -0.77 15.39
N THR A 269 7.75 -1.98 14.86
CA THR A 269 6.73 -2.98 14.58
C THR A 269 6.04 -3.46 15.85
N SER A 270 6.77 -3.65 16.96
CA SER A 270 6.16 -3.99 18.25
C SER A 270 5.17 -2.93 18.77
N PHE A 271 5.37 -1.66 18.39
CA PHE A 271 4.42 -0.59 18.72
C PHE A 271 3.23 -0.57 17.76
N GLN A 272 3.46 -0.76 16.45
CA GLN A 272 2.39 -0.75 15.43
C GLN A 272 1.44 -1.93 15.56
N GLU A 273 1.96 -3.11 15.95
CA GLU A 273 1.20 -4.35 16.08
C GLU A 273 0.36 -4.44 17.36
N ARG A 274 0.40 -3.40 18.23
CA ARG A 274 -0.26 -3.40 19.54
C ARG A 274 -1.58 -2.64 19.55
#